data_AF-A0A7J8NZ77-F1
#
_entry.id   AF-A0A7J8NZ77-F1
#
_cell.length_a   1.000
_cell.length_b   1.000
_cell.length_c   1.000
_cell.angle_alpha   90.00
_cell.angle_beta   90.00
_cell.angle_gamma   90.00
#
_symmetry.space_group_name_H-M   'P 1'
#
loop_
_entity.id
_entity.type
_entity.pdbx_description
1 polymer ?
#
loop_
_entity_poly.entity_id
_entity_poly.type
_entity_poly.pdbx_seq_one_letter_code
_entity_poly.pdbx_strand_id
1 'polypeptide(L)'
;MVYYENLAEMYVGDDVSPDFYGWVFPKCDHVAVGTGTVTHKNDIKKFQLATRNRAKDKILGGKIIRVEAHPIPEHPRPRRLSGRVALVGDAAGYVTKCSGEGIYFAAKSGRMCAEAIVEGSQNGKKMVDEGDLRKYLEKWDKKYWPTYKVLDVLQKVFYRSNPAREAFVEMCADEYVQKMTFDSYLYKTVAPGNPLEDLKLAVNTIGSLVRANALRKEMEKLNV
;
A
#
# COMPACT_ATOMS: atom_id res chain seq x y z
N MET A 1 -18.24 3.19 -17.40
CA MET A 1 -17.11 4.15 -17.40
C MET A 1 -17.47 5.48 -16.77
N VAL A 2 -18.60 6.13 -17.13
CA VAL A 2 -19.01 7.44 -16.57
C VAL A 2 -18.89 7.54 -15.04
N TYR A 3 -19.39 6.54 -14.29
CA TYR A 3 -19.27 6.51 -12.83
C TYR A 3 -17.82 6.58 -12.33
N TYR A 4 -16.89 5.93 -13.03
CA TYR A 4 -15.48 5.79 -12.62
C TYR A 4 -14.54 6.81 -13.29
N GLU A 5 -15.06 7.77 -14.05
CA GLU A 5 -14.23 8.68 -14.85
C GLU A 5 -13.19 9.44 -14.00
N ASN A 6 -13.59 9.87 -12.79
CA ASN A 6 -12.75 10.67 -11.90
C ASN A 6 -12.64 10.07 -10.49
N LEU A 7 -12.86 8.77 -10.33
CA LEU A 7 -12.77 8.13 -9.02
C LEU A 7 -12.18 6.72 -9.08
N ALA A 8 -11.33 6.43 -8.09
CA ALA A 8 -10.90 5.09 -7.74
C ALA A 8 -11.66 4.62 -6.50
N GLU A 9 -12.04 3.35 -6.47
CA GLU A 9 -12.78 2.78 -5.36
C GLU A 9 -11.96 1.69 -4.67
N MET A 10 -11.99 1.67 -3.34
CA MET A 10 -11.31 0.67 -2.51
C MET A 10 -12.34 -0.01 -1.60
N TYR A 11 -12.25 -1.33 -1.50
CA TYR A 11 -13.07 -2.16 -0.63
C TYR A 11 -12.23 -2.78 0.45
N VAL A 12 -12.66 -2.59 1.69
CA VAL A 12 -12.11 -3.28 2.87
C VAL A 12 -13.15 -4.26 3.41
N GLY A 13 -12.70 -5.43 3.86
CA GLY A 13 -13.55 -6.51 4.36
C GLY A 13 -12.86 -7.86 4.17
N ASP A 14 -13.01 -8.77 5.13
CA ASP A 14 -12.47 -10.13 5.07
C ASP A 14 -12.99 -10.96 3.90
N ASP A 15 -14.21 -10.68 3.44
CA ASP A 15 -14.84 -11.26 2.25
C ASP A 15 -14.12 -10.88 0.95
N VAL A 16 -13.55 -9.67 0.86
CA VAL A 16 -12.82 -9.19 -0.32
C VAL A 16 -11.32 -9.32 -0.20
N SER A 17 -10.77 -9.16 1.01
CA SER A 17 -9.37 -9.42 1.32
C SER A 17 -9.13 -9.42 2.85
N PRO A 18 -8.64 -10.54 3.42
CA PRO A 18 -8.44 -10.68 4.86
C PRO A 18 -7.19 -9.96 5.40
N ASP A 19 -6.33 -9.45 4.53
CA ASP A 19 -5.05 -8.84 4.89
C ASP A 19 -4.59 -7.77 3.89
N PHE A 20 -5.46 -7.34 2.97
CA PHE A 20 -5.24 -6.27 2.01
C PHE A 20 -6.60 -5.62 1.68
N TYR A 21 -6.78 -5.10 0.47
CA TYR A 21 -8.03 -4.51 0.00
C TYR A 21 -8.38 -4.97 -1.42
N GLY A 22 -9.67 -4.89 -1.76
CA GLY A 22 -10.17 -4.95 -3.13
C GLY A 22 -10.20 -3.55 -3.75
N TRP A 23 -10.15 -3.45 -5.07
CA TRP A 23 -10.18 -2.16 -5.76
C TRP A 23 -10.97 -2.19 -7.07
N VAL A 24 -11.39 -1.01 -7.49
CA VAL A 24 -11.83 -0.69 -8.86
C VAL A 24 -11.07 0.55 -9.29
N PHE A 25 -10.09 0.37 -10.18
CA PHE A 25 -9.26 1.46 -10.69
C PHE A 25 -9.60 1.77 -12.14
N PRO A 26 -10.00 3.02 -12.46
CA PRO A 26 -10.25 3.40 -13.84
C PRO A 26 -8.97 3.36 -14.67
N LYS A 27 -9.11 2.89 -15.91
CA LYS A 27 -8.15 3.02 -17.00
C LYS A 27 -8.78 3.87 -18.11
N CYS A 28 -8.04 4.11 -19.18
CA CYS A 28 -8.49 4.99 -20.26
C CYS A 28 -9.81 4.51 -20.89
N ASP A 29 -9.99 3.20 -21.05
CA ASP A 29 -11.09 2.57 -21.80
C ASP A 29 -11.83 1.46 -21.02
N HIS A 30 -11.34 1.10 -19.83
CA HIS A 30 -11.92 0.05 -18.99
C HIS A 30 -11.66 0.32 -17.50
N VAL A 31 -12.16 -0.57 -16.64
CA VAL A 31 -11.81 -0.57 -15.21
C VAL A 31 -11.07 -1.85 -14.84
N ALA A 32 -10.10 -1.74 -13.95
CA ALA A 32 -9.42 -2.88 -13.34
C ALA A 32 -10.08 -3.20 -11.99
N VAL A 33 -10.82 -4.31 -11.92
CA VAL A 33 -11.40 -4.84 -10.68
C VAL A 33 -10.48 -5.93 -10.14
N GLY A 34 -9.91 -5.72 -8.95
CA GLY A 34 -8.91 -6.62 -8.40
C GLY A 34 -8.92 -6.70 -6.88
N THR A 35 -8.09 -7.61 -6.37
CA THR A 35 -7.88 -7.81 -4.94
C THR A 35 -6.46 -8.36 -4.72
N GLY A 36 -5.98 -8.32 -3.48
CA GLY A 36 -4.70 -8.88 -3.07
C GLY A 36 -4.83 -9.68 -1.78
N THR A 37 -3.90 -10.60 -1.55
CA THR A 37 -3.69 -11.23 -0.24
C THR A 37 -2.27 -11.79 -0.15
N VAL A 38 -1.68 -11.71 1.04
CA VAL A 38 -0.36 -12.29 1.32
C VAL A 38 -0.51 -13.65 2.01
N THR A 39 -1.57 -13.81 2.81
CA THR A 39 -1.81 -14.95 3.71
C THR A 39 -2.73 -16.02 3.13
N HIS A 40 -3.67 -15.66 2.24
CA HIS A 40 -4.74 -16.55 1.76
C HIS A 40 -4.70 -16.77 0.25
N LYS A 41 -3.50 -17.01 -0.30
CA LYS A 41 -3.25 -17.05 -1.76
C LYS A 41 -4.14 -18.05 -2.52
N ASN A 42 -4.49 -19.18 -1.91
CA ASN A 42 -5.37 -20.19 -2.52
C ASN A 42 -6.80 -19.68 -2.73
N ASP A 43 -7.24 -18.70 -1.92
CA ASP A 43 -8.57 -18.11 -1.98
C ASP A 43 -8.63 -16.86 -2.89
N ILE A 44 -7.55 -16.49 -3.58
CA ILE A 44 -7.50 -15.26 -4.38
C ILE A 44 -8.64 -15.15 -5.41
N LYS A 45 -9.08 -16.28 -5.98
CA LYS A 45 -10.22 -16.32 -6.92
C LYS A 45 -11.56 -16.04 -6.23
N LYS A 46 -11.74 -16.52 -4.99
CA LYS A 46 -12.93 -16.26 -4.17
C LYS A 46 -13.02 -14.77 -3.85
N PHE A 47 -11.91 -14.18 -3.40
CA PHE A 47 -11.80 -12.75 -3.12
C PHE A 47 -12.04 -11.89 -4.36
N GLN A 48 -11.48 -12.27 -5.51
CA GLN A 48 -11.71 -11.55 -6.77
C GLN A 48 -13.19 -11.56 -7.17
N LEU A 49 -13.89 -12.69 -6.97
CA LEU A 49 -15.33 -12.77 -7.18
C LEU A 49 -16.10 -11.87 -6.20
N ALA A 50 -15.73 -11.86 -4.92
CA ALA A 50 -16.36 -11.00 -3.91
C ALA A 50 -16.21 -9.51 -4.25
N THR A 51 -15.01 -9.07 -4.67
CA THR A 51 -14.80 -7.67 -5.09
C THR A 51 -15.66 -7.31 -6.30
N ARG A 52 -15.75 -8.20 -7.30
CA ARG A 52 -16.65 -7.99 -8.45
C ARG A 52 -18.12 -7.92 -8.05
N ASN A 53 -18.54 -8.73 -7.07
CA ASN A 53 -19.90 -8.70 -6.56
C ASN A 53 -20.20 -7.37 -5.84
N ARG A 54 -19.26 -6.84 -5.05
CA ARG A 54 -19.42 -5.52 -4.42
C ARG A 54 -19.53 -4.38 -5.43
N ALA A 55 -18.83 -4.47 -6.56
CA ALA A 55 -18.87 -3.47 -7.63
C ALA A 55 -19.97 -3.70 -8.67
N LYS A 56 -20.77 -4.78 -8.55
CA LYS A 56 -21.60 -5.35 -9.63
C LYS A 56 -22.49 -4.34 -10.33
N ASP A 57 -23.21 -3.52 -9.56
CA ASP A 57 -24.17 -2.55 -10.11
C ASP A 57 -23.47 -1.45 -10.94
N LYS A 58 -22.23 -1.12 -10.57
CA LYS A 58 -21.42 -0.06 -11.19
C LYS A 58 -20.68 -0.53 -12.45
N ILE A 59 -20.48 -1.84 -12.58
CA ILE A 59 -19.82 -2.48 -13.72
C ILE A 59 -20.80 -3.28 -14.61
N LEU A 60 -22.10 -3.08 -14.43
CA LEU A 60 -23.14 -3.78 -15.17
C LEU A 60 -22.95 -3.64 -16.69
N GLY A 61 -23.11 -4.75 -17.42
CA GLY A 61 -22.88 -4.79 -18.86
C GLY A 61 -21.40 -4.85 -19.30
N GLY A 62 -20.46 -4.74 -18.36
CA GLY A 62 -19.04 -4.93 -18.62
C GLY A 62 -18.71 -6.37 -19.03
N LYS A 63 -17.65 -6.53 -19.84
CA LYS A 63 -17.11 -7.84 -20.24
C LYS A 63 -15.72 -8.02 -19.63
N ILE A 64 -15.40 -9.24 -19.21
CA ILE A 64 -14.05 -9.58 -18.77
C ILE A 64 -13.17 -9.67 -20.02
N ILE A 65 -12.20 -8.77 -20.14
CA ILE A 65 -11.25 -8.73 -21.26
C ILE A 65 -9.90 -9.39 -20.91
N ARG A 66 -9.57 -9.45 -19.62
CA ARG A 66 -8.30 -10.03 -19.11
C ARG A 66 -8.46 -10.46 -17.66
N VAL A 67 -7.78 -11.55 -17.30
CA VAL A 67 -7.62 -11.98 -15.91
C VAL A 67 -6.14 -12.26 -15.69
N GLU A 68 -5.57 -11.65 -14.66
CA GLU A 68 -4.16 -11.77 -14.32
C GLU A 68 -3.93 -11.74 -12.82
N ALA A 69 -2.78 -12.27 -12.40
CA ALA A 69 -2.35 -12.27 -11.00
C ALA A 69 -0.82 -12.15 -10.97
N HIS A 70 -0.32 -11.33 -10.05
CA HIS A 70 1.12 -11.09 -9.87
C HIS A 70 1.46 -11.01 -8.38
N PRO A 71 2.65 -11.50 -7.97
CA PRO A 71 3.13 -11.35 -6.60
C PRO A 71 3.49 -9.88 -6.31
N ILE A 72 3.21 -9.43 -5.10
CA ILE A 72 3.53 -8.08 -4.61
C ILE A 72 4.58 -8.20 -3.50
N PRO A 73 5.86 -7.85 -3.74
CA PRO A 73 6.91 -8.02 -2.75
C PRO A 73 6.98 -6.83 -1.78
N GLU A 74 6.19 -6.89 -0.71
CA GLU A 74 6.02 -5.80 0.29
C GLU A 74 7.11 -5.75 1.39
N HIS A 75 8.27 -6.34 1.13
CA HIS A 75 9.34 -6.50 2.11
C HIS A 75 10.72 -6.34 1.46
N PRO A 76 11.49 -5.32 1.86
CA PRO A 76 12.85 -5.16 1.39
C PRO A 76 13.68 -6.40 1.67
N ARG A 77 14.42 -6.89 0.68
CA ARG A 77 15.28 -8.07 0.83
C ARG A 77 16.42 -7.79 1.83
N PRO A 78 16.84 -8.78 2.64
CA PRO A 78 17.99 -8.61 3.54
C PRO A 78 19.28 -8.27 2.79
N ARG A 79 19.49 -8.89 1.62
CA ARG A 79 20.63 -8.63 0.73
C ARG A 79 20.12 -8.03 -0.58
N ARG A 80 20.40 -6.74 -0.77
CA ARG A 80 20.02 -5.95 -1.96
C ARG A 80 21.22 -5.60 -2.85
N LEU A 81 22.42 -5.95 -2.40
CA LEU A 81 23.68 -5.61 -3.02
C LEU A 81 24.66 -6.78 -2.86
N SER A 82 25.46 -7.04 -3.90
CA SER A 82 26.56 -7.99 -3.88
C SER A 82 27.58 -7.64 -4.96
N GLY A 83 28.78 -7.23 -4.57
CA GLY A 83 29.79 -6.73 -5.49
C GLY A 83 29.24 -5.58 -6.33
N ARG A 84 29.22 -5.75 -7.66
CA ARG A 84 28.73 -4.76 -8.62
C ARG A 84 27.28 -4.99 -9.07
N VAL A 85 26.50 -5.73 -8.29
CA VAL A 85 25.10 -6.07 -8.59
C VAL A 85 24.19 -5.49 -7.51
N ALA A 86 23.30 -4.58 -7.90
CA ALA A 86 22.28 -3.99 -7.02
C ALA A 86 20.87 -4.37 -7.49
N LEU A 87 19.97 -4.61 -6.53
CA LEU A 87 18.55 -4.81 -6.77
C LEU A 87 17.80 -3.50 -6.64
N VAL A 88 16.79 -3.29 -7.49
CA VAL A 88 15.88 -2.13 -7.46
C VAL A 88 14.43 -2.59 -7.66
N GLY A 89 13.46 -1.72 -7.33
CA GLY A 89 12.03 -2.00 -7.42
C GLY A 89 11.60 -3.30 -6.75
N ASP A 90 10.73 -4.05 -7.43
CA ASP A 90 10.21 -5.33 -6.94
C ASP A 90 11.30 -6.36 -6.66
N ALA A 91 12.40 -6.33 -7.42
CA ALA A 91 13.54 -7.22 -7.17
C ALA A 91 14.17 -6.95 -5.80
N ALA A 92 14.19 -5.70 -5.35
CA ALA A 92 14.65 -5.32 -4.01
C ALA A 92 13.56 -5.43 -2.92
N GLY A 93 12.30 -5.63 -3.30
CA GLY A 93 11.16 -5.69 -2.38
C GLY A 93 10.69 -4.32 -1.91
N TYR A 94 10.72 -3.32 -2.79
CA TYR A 94 10.35 -1.94 -2.47
C TYR A 94 8.87 -1.60 -2.72
N VAL A 95 7.97 -2.59 -2.68
CA VAL A 95 6.55 -2.27 -2.61
C VAL A 95 6.20 -1.89 -1.19
N THR A 96 5.47 -0.81 -0.99
CA THR A 96 5.01 -0.43 0.35
C THR A 96 3.77 -1.20 0.76
N LYS A 97 3.77 -1.66 2.02
CA LYS A 97 2.58 -2.21 2.69
C LYS A 97 1.45 -1.19 2.77
N CYS A 98 0.25 -1.67 3.07
CA CYS A 98 -0.97 -0.87 3.21
C CYS A 98 -1.50 -0.26 1.91
N SER A 99 -0.64 0.29 1.05
CA SER A 99 -1.04 0.93 -0.21
C SER A 99 -0.72 0.10 -1.46
N GLY A 100 0.12 -0.95 -1.35
CA GLY A 100 0.60 -1.71 -2.50
C GLY A 100 1.39 -0.89 -3.52
N GLU A 101 1.87 0.31 -3.16
CA GLU A 101 2.55 1.20 -4.10
C GLU A 101 3.95 0.66 -4.44
N GLY A 102 4.16 0.29 -5.70
CA GLY A 102 5.44 -0.18 -6.22
C GLY A 102 6.03 0.67 -7.36
N ILE A 103 5.18 1.27 -8.20
CA ILE A 103 5.60 1.95 -9.44
C ILE A 103 6.57 3.11 -9.14
N TYR A 104 6.20 4.00 -8.21
CA TYR A 104 7.06 5.10 -7.80
C TYR A 104 8.40 4.58 -7.25
N PHE A 105 8.34 3.61 -6.34
CA PHE A 105 9.53 3.09 -5.67
C PHE A 105 10.44 2.31 -6.60
N ALA A 106 9.91 1.64 -7.62
CA ALA A 106 10.68 1.01 -8.69
C ALA A 106 11.43 2.05 -9.53
N ALA A 107 10.74 3.08 -10.03
CA ALA A 107 11.38 4.14 -10.80
C ALA A 107 12.41 4.91 -9.96
N LYS A 108 12.06 5.23 -8.70
CA LYS A 108 12.90 6.02 -7.81
C LYS A 108 14.15 5.27 -7.38
N SER A 109 14.04 3.99 -7.04
CA SER A 109 15.19 3.15 -6.69
C SER A 109 16.14 2.98 -7.88
N GLY A 110 15.60 2.73 -9.08
CA GLY A 110 16.39 2.70 -10.31
C GLY A 110 17.19 3.99 -10.54
N ARG A 111 16.52 5.14 -10.42
CA ARG A 111 17.19 6.45 -10.55
C ARG A 111 18.29 6.64 -9.51
N MET A 112 18.01 6.37 -8.23
CA MET A 112 19.00 6.57 -7.16
C MET A 112 20.20 5.61 -7.31
N CYS A 113 19.96 4.38 -7.77
CA CYS A 113 21.03 3.44 -8.08
C CYS A 113 21.90 3.93 -9.25
N ALA A 114 21.27 4.46 -10.32
CA ALA A 114 21.99 5.04 -11.45
C ALA A 114 22.83 6.27 -11.04
N GLU A 115 22.28 7.15 -10.20
CA GLU A 115 23.01 8.30 -9.64
C GLU A 115 24.25 7.84 -8.85
N ALA A 116 24.14 6.78 -8.05
CA ALA A 116 25.29 6.21 -7.34
C ALA A 116 26.34 5.59 -8.29
N ILE A 117 25.91 4.96 -9.39
CA ILE A 117 26.83 4.43 -10.42
C ILE A 117 27.59 5.57 -11.11
N VAL A 118 26.91 6.65 -11.49
CA VAL A 118 27.54 7.81 -12.16
C VAL A 118 28.53 8.51 -11.23
N GLU A 119 28.12 8.76 -9.98
CA GLU A 119 28.98 9.36 -8.95
C GLU A 119 30.19 8.46 -8.65
N GLY A 120 29.93 7.18 -8.39
CA GLY A 120 30.95 6.18 -8.06
C GLY A 120 31.95 6.00 -9.19
N SER A 121 31.49 5.85 -10.44
CA SER A 121 32.38 5.71 -11.59
C SER A 121 33.17 6.98 -11.93
N GLN A 122 32.93 8.10 -11.23
CA GLN A 122 33.48 9.42 -11.56
C GLN A 122 33.21 9.80 -13.02
N ASN A 123 31.97 9.61 -13.49
CA ASN A 123 31.57 9.73 -14.89
C ASN A 123 32.39 8.82 -15.83
N GLY A 124 32.57 7.56 -15.44
CA GLY A 124 33.25 6.54 -16.25
C GLY A 124 34.77 6.51 -16.17
N LYS A 125 35.41 7.32 -15.31
CA LYS A 125 36.88 7.31 -15.11
C LYS A 125 37.39 6.12 -14.31
N LYS A 126 36.54 5.50 -13.48
CA LYS A 126 36.86 4.26 -12.75
C LYS A 126 35.70 3.28 -12.78
N MET A 127 36.00 2.01 -12.56
CA MET A 127 34.97 0.99 -12.32
C MET A 127 34.32 1.22 -10.95
N VAL A 128 33.00 1.05 -10.88
CA VAL A 128 32.26 1.03 -9.61
C VAL A 128 32.60 -0.21 -8.80
N ASP A 129 32.62 -0.05 -7.49
CA ASP A 129 32.69 -1.14 -6.53
C ASP A 129 31.43 -1.21 -5.65
N GLU A 130 31.40 -2.16 -4.71
CA GLU A 130 30.26 -2.32 -3.81
C GLU A 130 30.06 -1.10 -2.90
N GLY A 131 31.13 -0.42 -2.48
CA GLY A 131 31.07 0.76 -1.63
C GLY A 131 30.36 1.92 -2.33
N ASP A 132 30.63 2.12 -3.62
CA ASP A 132 29.94 3.12 -4.44
C ASP A 132 28.42 2.88 -4.49
N LEU A 133 28.00 1.62 -4.69
CA LEU A 133 26.58 1.24 -4.75
C LEU A 133 25.91 1.25 -3.37
N ARG A 134 26.67 1.02 -2.29
CA ARG A 134 26.15 1.06 -0.91
C ARG A 134 25.62 2.44 -0.52
N LYS A 135 26.22 3.52 -1.06
CA LYS A 135 25.72 4.89 -0.90
C LYS A 135 24.26 5.04 -1.34
N TYR A 136 23.85 4.34 -2.40
CA TYR A 136 22.46 4.33 -2.83
C TYR A 136 21.54 3.72 -1.76
N LEU A 137 21.93 2.56 -1.20
CA LEU A 137 21.14 1.89 -0.16
C LEU A 137 21.05 2.74 1.12
N GLU A 138 22.12 3.39 1.53
CA GLU A 138 22.12 4.30 2.69
C GLU A 138 21.19 5.49 2.48
N LYS A 139 21.26 6.14 1.30
CA LYS A 139 20.36 7.24 0.92
C LYS A 139 18.90 6.77 0.89
N TRP A 140 18.64 5.57 0.35
CA TRP A 140 17.31 4.97 0.29
C TRP A 140 16.75 4.69 1.68
N ASP A 141 17.49 3.94 2.50
CA ASP A 141 17.05 3.51 3.81
C ASP A 141 16.84 4.73 4.72
N LYS A 142 17.76 5.70 4.71
CA LYS A 142 17.58 6.95 5.47
C LYS A 142 16.30 7.69 5.07
N LYS A 143 15.97 7.73 3.78
CA LYS A 143 14.84 8.50 3.27
C LYS A 143 13.49 7.80 3.48
N TYR A 144 13.42 6.50 3.19
CA TYR A 144 12.14 5.80 3.06
C TYR A 144 11.86 4.81 4.18
N TRP A 145 12.87 4.34 4.93
CA TRP A 145 12.66 3.38 6.01
C TRP A 145 11.62 3.83 7.05
N PRO A 146 11.56 5.11 7.48
CA PRO A 146 10.48 5.57 8.36
C PRO A 146 9.09 5.34 7.76
N THR A 147 8.90 5.64 6.48
CA THR A 147 7.64 5.41 5.76
C THR A 147 7.27 3.92 5.74
N TYR A 148 8.21 3.03 5.43
CA TYR A 148 7.95 1.58 5.47
C TYR A 148 7.53 1.12 6.86
N LYS A 149 8.13 1.66 7.92
CA LYS A 149 7.79 1.30 9.30
C LYS A 149 6.39 1.77 9.69
N VAL A 150 6.03 3.01 9.36
CA VAL A 150 4.69 3.54 9.63
C VAL A 150 3.63 2.71 8.89
N LEU A 151 3.84 2.41 7.60
CA LEU A 151 2.90 1.62 6.82
C LEU A 151 2.79 0.16 7.31
N ASP A 152 3.87 -0.45 7.80
CA ASP A 152 3.83 -1.78 8.43
C ASP A 152 3.01 -1.79 9.72
N VAL A 153 3.09 -0.72 10.53
CA VAL A 153 2.28 -0.56 11.74
C VAL A 153 0.80 -0.38 11.37
N LEU A 154 0.50 0.52 10.42
CA LEU A 154 -0.87 0.72 9.93
C LEU A 154 -1.48 -0.59 9.41
N GLN A 155 -0.72 -1.34 8.61
CA GLN A 155 -1.13 -2.67 8.11
C GLN A 155 -1.52 -3.60 9.26
N LYS A 156 -0.64 -3.74 10.26
CA LYS A 156 -0.85 -4.66 11.41
C LYS A 156 -2.02 -4.26 12.29
N VAL A 157 -2.30 -2.96 12.41
CA VAL A 157 -3.40 -2.45 13.25
C VAL A 157 -4.73 -2.57 12.53
N PHE A 158 -4.81 -2.10 11.29
CA PHE A 158 -6.08 -1.89 10.61
C PHE A 158 -6.54 -3.09 9.77
N TYR A 159 -5.63 -3.91 9.26
CA TYR A 159 -5.98 -5.07 8.42
C TYR A 159 -6.10 -6.38 9.21
N ARG A 160 -6.26 -6.32 10.54
CA ARG A 160 -6.38 -7.51 11.40
C ARG A 160 -7.80 -8.05 11.55
N SER A 161 -8.82 -7.20 11.35
CA SER A 161 -10.23 -7.55 11.55
C SER A 161 -11.15 -6.52 10.89
N ASN A 162 -12.41 -6.89 10.62
CA ASN A 162 -13.40 -5.96 10.06
C ASN A 162 -13.63 -4.73 10.95
N PRO A 163 -13.78 -4.83 12.28
CA PRO A 163 -13.89 -3.64 13.14
C PRO A 163 -12.70 -2.67 13.02
N ALA A 164 -11.48 -3.21 12.85
CA ALA A 164 -10.31 -2.37 12.64
C ALA A 164 -10.33 -1.69 11.26
N ARG A 165 -10.80 -2.38 10.22
CA ARG A 165 -11.01 -1.79 8.89
C ARG A 165 -12.07 -0.71 8.88
N GLU A 166 -13.18 -0.91 9.59
CA GLU A 166 -14.22 0.13 9.72
C GLU A 166 -13.66 1.36 10.43
N ALA A 167 -12.88 1.18 11.51
CA ALA A 167 -12.20 2.29 12.18
C ALA A 167 -11.20 2.99 11.25
N PHE A 168 -10.53 2.27 10.35
CA PHE A 168 -9.66 2.86 9.33
C PHE A 168 -10.43 3.73 8.35
N VAL A 169 -11.59 3.25 7.86
CA VAL A 169 -12.46 4.02 6.95
C VAL A 169 -13.01 5.27 7.64
N GLU A 170 -13.47 5.15 8.89
CA GLU A 170 -13.94 6.30 9.69
C GLU A 170 -12.81 7.32 9.87
N MET A 171 -11.59 6.87 10.17
CA MET A 171 -10.41 7.73 10.29
C MET A 171 -10.10 8.47 8.98
N CYS A 172 -10.28 7.82 7.82
CA CYS A 172 -10.07 8.47 6.51
C CYS A 172 -11.10 9.58 6.21
N ALA A 173 -12.20 9.69 6.95
CA ALA A 173 -13.16 10.78 6.82
C ALA A 173 -12.69 12.09 7.49
N ASP A 174 -11.66 12.03 8.35
CA ASP A 174 -11.10 13.18 9.03
C ASP A 174 -10.20 14.01 8.09
N GLU A 175 -10.41 15.33 8.01
CA GLU A 175 -9.69 16.23 7.11
C GLU A 175 -8.19 16.29 7.39
N TYR A 176 -7.78 16.22 8.67
CA TYR A 176 -6.37 16.19 9.03
C TYR A 176 -5.71 14.90 8.53
N VAL A 177 -6.39 13.76 8.70
CA VAL A 177 -5.92 12.47 8.17
C VAL A 177 -5.80 12.50 6.65
N GLN A 178 -6.79 13.08 5.96
CA GLN A 178 -6.75 13.23 4.50
C GLN A 178 -5.55 14.06 4.06
N LYS A 179 -5.33 15.22 4.70
CA LYS A 179 -4.18 16.09 4.40
C LYS A 179 -2.86 15.37 4.64
N MET A 180 -2.69 14.76 5.81
CA MET A 180 -1.46 14.03 6.16
C MET A 180 -1.20 12.84 5.23
N THR A 181 -2.26 12.13 4.84
CA THR A 181 -2.18 11.03 3.87
C THR A 181 -1.79 11.57 2.50
N PHE A 182 -2.41 12.65 2.04
CA PHE A 182 -2.12 13.25 0.74
C PHE A 182 -0.70 13.80 0.67
N ASP A 183 -0.24 14.55 1.66
CA ASP A 183 1.12 15.06 1.73
C ASP A 183 2.14 13.90 1.79
N SER A 184 1.86 12.89 2.62
CA SER A 184 2.74 11.72 2.72
C SER A 184 2.79 10.94 1.40
N TYR A 185 1.67 10.85 0.69
CA TYR A 185 1.57 10.17 -0.58
C TYR A 185 2.19 10.99 -1.71
N LEU A 186 2.06 12.31 -1.73
CA LEU A 186 2.62 13.16 -2.78
C LEU A 186 4.15 13.23 -2.66
N TYR A 187 4.66 13.39 -1.45
CA TYR A 187 6.11 13.55 -1.20
C TYR A 187 6.82 12.23 -0.87
N LYS A 188 6.06 11.14 -0.68
CA LYS A 188 6.55 9.77 -0.46
C LYS A 188 7.39 9.63 0.81
N THR A 189 7.19 10.52 1.77
CA THR A 189 7.82 10.55 3.10
C THR A 189 6.74 10.81 4.13
N VAL A 190 6.95 10.41 5.39
CA VAL A 190 6.01 10.73 6.46
C VAL A 190 5.90 12.26 6.59
N ALA A 191 4.71 12.80 6.37
CA ALA A 191 4.47 14.23 6.52
C ALA A 191 4.72 14.65 7.99
N PRO A 192 5.29 15.84 8.23
CA PRO A 192 5.45 16.34 9.59
C PRO A 192 4.07 16.62 10.19
N GLY A 193 3.74 15.92 11.28
CA GLY A 193 2.48 16.07 11.98
C GLY A 193 2.45 17.28 12.91
N ASN A 194 1.24 17.61 13.37
CA ASN A 194 1.02 18.54 14.46
C ASN A 194 0.76 17.73 15.75
N PRO A 195 1.57 17.88 16.82
CA PRO A 195 1.44 17.07 18.03
C PRO A 195 0.04 17.07 18.67
N LEU A 196 -0.69 18.18 18.59
CA LEU A 196 -2.06 18.28 19.13
C LEU A 196 -3.07 17.51 18.27
N GLU A 197 -2.93 17.59 16.95
CA GLU A 197 -3.80 16.89 16.00
C GLU A 197 -3.48 15.39 15.98
N ASP A 198 -2.22 15.01 16.12
CA ASP A 198 -1.78 13.61 16.27
C ASP A 198 -2.34 12.98 17.55
N LEU A 199 -2.35 13.71 18.67
CA LEU A 199 -2.94 13.23 19.91
C LEU A 199 -4.47 13.07 19.77
N LYS A 200 -5.14 14.06 19.17
CA LYS A 200 -6.58 14.00 18.88
C LYS A 200 -6.91 12.81 17.99
N LEU A 201 -6.11 12.58 16.95
CA LEU A 201 -6.24 11.45 16.04
C LEU A 201 -6.07 10.11 16.77
N ALA A 202 -5.07 10.00 17.65
CA ALA A 202 -4.86 8.79 18.44
C ALA A 202 -6.05 8.48 19.36
N VAL A 203 -6.58 9.49 20.06
CA VAL A 203 -7.77 9.35 20.92
C VAL A 203 -9.00 8.95 20.09
N ASN A 204 -9.24 9.62 18.96
CA ASN A 204 -10.35 9.31 18.06
C ASN A 204 -10.26 7.88 17.52
N THR A 205 -9.06 7.46 17.08
CA THR A 205 -8.81 6.11 16.57
C THR A 205 -9.07 5.04 17.62
N ILE A 206 -8.62 5.27 18.87
CA ILE A 206 -8.90 4.37 19.99
C ILE A 206 -10.41 4.30 20.25
N GLY A 207 -11.09 5.46 20.26
CA GLY A 207 -12.54 5.53 20.40
C GLY A 207 -13.28 4.74 19.32
N SER A 208 -12.92 4.92 18.05
CA SER A 208 -13.48 4.18 16.91
C SER A 208 -13.26 2.68 17.04
N LEU A 209 -12.05 2.24 17.41
CA LEU A 209 -11.74 0.83 17.63
C LEU A 209 -12.58 0.23 18.78
N VAL A 210 -12.77 0.96 19.89
CA VAL A 210 -13.62 0.51 21.00
C VAL A 210 -15.08 0.40 20.56
N ARG A 211 -15.61 1.42 19.87
CA ARG A 211 -16.98 1.42 19.33
C ARG A 211 -17.21 0.27 18.35
N ALA A 212 -16.33 0.09 17.39
CA ALA A 212 -16.45 -0.95 16.38
C ALA A 212 -16.40 -2.37 16.98
N ASN A 213 -15.56 -2.59 18.00
CA ASN A 213 -15.54 -3.86 18.73
C ASN A 213 -16.79 -4.08 19.59
N ALA A 214 -17.34 -3.03 20.19
CA ALA A 214 -18.60 -3.13 20.95
C ALA A 214 -19.78 -3.48 20.03
N LEU A 215 -19.90 -2.82 18.88
CA LEU A 215 -20.93 -3.12 17.88
C LEU A 215 -20.84 -4.56 17.37
N ARG A 216 -19.63 -5.06 17.10
CA ARG A 216 -19.41 -6.47 16.75
C ARG A 216 -19.98 -7.41 17.80
N LYS A 217 -19.70 -7.17 19.08
CA LYS A 217 -20.17 -8.01 20.18
C LYS A 217 -21.70 -8.02 20.29
N GLU A 218 -22.36 -6.90 19.98
CA GLU A 218 -23.83 -6.83 19.94
C GLU A 218 -24.40 -7.55 18.70
N MET A 219 -23.77 -7.42 17.52
CA MET A 219 -24.19 -8.15 16.32
C MET A 219 -24.03 -9.67 16.46
N GLU A 220 -22.97 -10.13 17.13
CA GLU A 220 -22.78 -11.57 17.42
C GLU A 220 -23.88 -12.12 18.35
N LYS A 221 -24.47 -11.30 19.24
CA LYS A 221 -25.61 -11.70 20.09
C LYS A 221 -26.94 -11.76 19.33
N LEU A 222 -27.09 -10.97 18.26
CA LEU A 222 -28.30 -10.90 17.44
C LEU A 222 -28.38 -12.02 16.38
N ASN A 223 -27.26 -12.69 16.10
CA ASN A 223 -27.17 -13.80 15.15
C ASN A 223 -27.30 -15.19 15.83
N VAL A 224 -27.82 -15.23 17.06
CA VAL A 224 -28.17 -16.47 17.79
C VAL A 224 -29.67 -16.71 17.74
#